data_AF-A0A955W9E8-F1
#
_entry.id   AF-A0A955W9E8-F1
#
_cell.length_a   1.000
_cell.length_b   1.000
_cell.length_c   1.000
_cell.angle_alpha   90.00
_cell.angle_beta   90.00
_cell.angle_gamma   90.00
#
_symmetry.space_group_name_H-M   'P 1'
#
loop_
_entity.id
_entity.type
_entity.pdbx_description
1 polymer ?
#
loop_
_entity_poly.entity_id
_entity_poly.type
_entity_poly.pdbx_seq_one_letter_code
_entity_poly.pdbx_strand_id
1 'polypeptide(L)'
;MQPLSVIPDTSFATDTPASTRFVTAGGVVVDRTTTPLTLSEARAAFDALARALDHQPGVLLGSSFEYPGRYSRYDIGLVNPPLRITCAGARVTLDALDARGAVLLRMLLPALRELPALEALDVTDRRAEACLRAALPPEREEERSRSSSVFDLLRALVTHLHHPGDS
;
A
#
# COMPACT_ATOMS: atom_id res chain seq x y z
N MET A 1 4.08 -9.56 48.03
CA MET A 1 3.24 -9.26 46.85
C MET A 1 2.92 -7.77 46.87
N GLN A 2 3.67 -6.96 46.13
CA GLN A 2 3.25 -5.59 45.82
C GLN A 2 2.40 -5.65 44.54
N PRO A 3 1.28 -4.92 44.45
CA PRO A 3 0.59 -4.76 43.18
C PRO A 3 1.50 -3.96 42.24
N LEU A 4 1.75 -4.51 41.05
CA LEU A 4 2.33 -3.76 39.93
C LEU A 4 1.36 -2.60 39.63
N SER A 5 1.84 -1.37 39.84
CA SER A 5 1.14 -0.17 39.39
C SER A 5 0.97 -0.28 37.88
N VAL A 6 -0.27 -0.40 37.42
CA VAL A 6 -0.63 -0.04 36.06
C VAL A 6 -0.43 1.46 35.99
N ILE A 7 0.70 1.91 35.44
CA ILE A 7 0.84 3.28 34.99
C ILE A 7 0.02 3.34 33.70
N PRO A 8 -1.10 4.09 33.64
CA PRO A 8 -1.62 4.44 32.34
C PRO A 8 -0.63 5.48 31.80
N ASP A 9 0.33 5.06 30.98
CA ASP A 9 1.11 5.97 30.16
C ASP A 9 0.16 6.55 29.11
N THR A 10 -0.69 7.47 29.57
CA THR A 10 -1.49 8.35 28.72
C THR A 10 -0.76 9.68 28.64
N SER A 11 0.51 9.63 28.25
CA SER A 11 1.07 10.75 27.53
C SER A 11 0.67 10.53 26.07
N PHE A 12 -0.46 11.12 25.66
CA PHE A 12 -0.61 11.50 24.26
C PHE A 12 0.40 12.61 24.04
N ALA A 13 1.67 12.23 23.87
CA ALA A 13 2.65 13.12 23.30
C ALA A 13 2.00 13.65 22.03
N THR A 14 1.76 14.96 22.00
CA THR A 14 1.34 15.61 20.77
C THR A 14 2.53 15.45 19.85
N ASP A 15 2.52 14.38 19.05
CA ASP A 15 3.53 14.25 18.01
C ASP A 15 3.48 15.55 17.22
N THR A 16 4.62 16.08 16.84
CA THR A 16 4.63 17.30 16.02
C THR A 16 4.39 16.86 14.58
N PRO A 17 3.66 17.64 13.75
CA PRO A 17 3.61 17.36 12.33
C PRO A 17 5.03 17.18 11.78
N ALA A 18 5.26 16.02 11.19
CA ALA A 18 6.58 15.60 10.74
C ALA A 18 6.62 15.62 9.22
N SER A 19 7.58 16.36 8.66
CA SER A 19 7.84 16.36 7.23
C SER A 19 9.13 15.59 6.96
N THR A 20 9.09 14.63 6.04
CA THR A 20 10.26 13.87 5.62
C THR A 20 10.37 13.95 4.10
N ARG A 21 11.60 14.14 3.60
CA ARG A 21 11.90 14.03 2.18
C ARG A 21 12.89 12.91 1.95
N PHE A 22 12.60 12.04 1.01
CA PHE A 22 13.48 10.93 0.66
C PHE A 22 13.34 10.53 -0.81
N VAL A 23 14.23 9.65 -1.27
CA VAL A 23 14.22 9.12 -2.64
C VAL A 23 14.05 7.61 -2.55
N THR A 24 13.08 7.06 -3.27
CA THR A 24 12.85 5.60 -3.31
C THR A 24 13.96 4.88 -4.07
N ALA A 25 14.05 3.55 -3.95
CA ALA A 25 15.00 2.74 -4.71
C ALA A 25 14.86 2.94 -6.24
N GLY A 26 13.64 3.21 -6.69
CA GLY A 26 13.30 3.56 -8.07
C GLY A 26 13.55 5.01 -8.48
N GLY A 27 14.14 5.84 -7.62
CA GLY A 27 14.48 7.23 -7.90
C GLY A 27 13.31 8.23 -7.76
N VAL A 28 12.18 7.82 -7.17
CA VAL A 28 11.04 8.72 -6.96
C VAL A 28 11.32 9.61 -5.75
N VAL A 29 11.24 10.92 -5.93
CA VAL A 29 11.36 11.88 -4.82
C VAL A 29 10.02 11.95 -4.10
N VAL A 30 10.02 11.68 -2.80
CA VAL A 30 8.83 11.67 -1.96
C VAL A 30 8.95 12.74 -0.88
N ASP A 31 7.97 13.63 -0.84
CA ASP A 31 7.73 14.55 0.27
C ASP A 31 6.54 14.01 1.09
N ARG A 32 6.82 13.49 2.29
CA ARG A 32 5.82 12.94 3.22
C ARG A 32 5.56 13.95 4.33
N THR A 33 4.29 14.23 4.61
CA THR A 33 3.88 14.97 5.81
C THR A 33 2.94 14.12 6.63
N THR A 34 3.26 13.94 7.91
CA THR A 34 2.42 13.23 8.88
C THR A 34 1.86 14.27 9.83
N THR A 35 0.54 14.31 9.99
CA THR A 35 -0.13 15.17 10.97
C THR A 35 -0.80 14.28 12.01
N PRO A 36 -0.40 14.37 13.28
CA PRO A 36 -1.07 13.63 14.34
C PRO A 36 -2.45 14.21 14.57
N LEU A 37 -3.40 13.33 14.85
CA LEU A 37 -4.79 13.67 15.12
C LEU A 37 -5.09 13.36 16.57
N THR A 38 -5.85 14.23 17.21
CA THR A 38 -6.52 13.89 18.47
C THR A 38 -7.49 12.74 18.22
N LEU A 39 -7.86 12.01 19.29
CA LEU A 39 -8.83 10.91 19.17
C LEU A 39 -10.17 11.36 18.55
N SER A 40 -10.61 12.59 18.85
CA SER A 40 -11.84 13.16 18.28
C SER A 40 -11.69 13.44 16.79
N GLU A 41 -10.57 14.01 16.35
CA GLU A 41 -10.31 14.28 14.93
C GLU A 41 -10.15 12.98 14.14
N ALA A 42 -9.42 12.00 14.68
CA ALA A 42 -9.25 10.69 14.07
C ALA A 42 -10.61 10.01 13.84
N ARG A 43 -11.50 10.04 14.85
CA ARG A 43 -12.84 9.48 14.72
C ARG A 43 -13.70 10.23 13.70
N ALA A 44 -13.65 11.55 13.69
CA ALA A 44 -14.36 12.35 12.69
C ALA A 44 -13.85 12.08 11.25
N ALA A 45 -12.53 11.92 11.08
CA ALA A 45 -11.92 11.57 9.80
C ALA A 45 -12.34 10.17 9.35
N PHE A 46 -12.39 9.20 10.27
CA PHE A 46 -12.84 7.83 9.99
C PHE A 46 -14.32 7.79 9.58
N ASP A 47 -15.20 8.51 10.28
CA ASP A 47 -16.62 8.65 9.91
C ASP A 47 -16.81 9.35 8.55
N ALA A 48 -15.97 10.35 8.25
CA ALA A 48 -15.99 11.03 6.96
C ALA A 48 -15.52 10.10 5.83
N LEU A 49 -14.49 9.30 6.05
CA LEU A 49 -14.03 8.27 5.11
C LEU A 49 -15.13 7.23 4.87
N ALA A 50 -15.79 6.72 5.92
CA ALA A 50 -16.87 5.76 5.79
C ALA A 50 -18.00 6.27 4.90
N ARG A 51 -18.46 7.51 5.11
CA ARG A 51 -19.48 8.15 4.24
C ARG A 51 -19.00 8.35 2.80
N ALA A 52 -17.73 8.67 2.60
CA ALA A 52 -17.20 8.86 1.26
C ALA A 52 -17.16 7.55 0.46
N LEU A 53 -16.90 6.41 1.13
CA LEU A 53 -16.81 5.09 0.51
C LEU A 53 -18.15 4.56 -0.04
N ASP A 54 -19.29 5.13 0.38
CA ASP A 54 -20.58 4.83 -0.23
C ASP A 54 -20.64 5.21 -1.72
N HIS A 55 -19.79 6.16 -2.16
CA HIS A 55 -19.83 6.73 -3.51
C HIS A 55 -18.46 6.83 -4.20
N GLN A 56 -17.35 6.59 -3.49
CA GLN A 56 -16.01 6.77 -3.99
C GLN A 56 -15.15 5.52 -3.74
N PRO A 57 -14.23 5.16 -4.66
CA PRO A 57 -13.35 4.05 -4.44
C PRO A 57 -12.40 4.33 -3.27
N GLY A 58 -12.12 3.29 -2.48
CA GLY A 58 -11.17 3.36 -1.38
C GLY A 58 -11.26 2.13 -0.50
N VAL A 59 -10.71 2.23 0.71
CA VAL A 59 -10.76 1.16 1.70
C VAL A 59 -10.78 1.76 3.10
N LEU A 60 -11.47 1.09 4.00
CA LEU A 60 -11.47 1.36 5.43
C LEU A 60 -11.32 0.03 6.16
N LEU A 61 -10.23 -0.12 6.90
CA LEU A 61 -9.90 -1.30 7.69
C LEU A 61 -9.78 -0.85 9.15
N GLY A 62 -10.51 -1.50 10.04
CA GLY A 62 -10.44 -1.24 11.47
C GLY A 62 -10.38 -2.53 12.25
N SER A 63 -9.53 -2.58 13.28
CA SER A 63 -9.49 -3.65 14.27
C SER A 63 -9.80 -3.06 15.64
N SER A 64 -11.00 -3.34 16.18
CA SER A 64 -11.44 -2.82 17.48
C SER A 64 -11.04 -3.71 18.66
N PHE A 65 -10.33 -4.82 18.42
CA PHE A 65 -9.96 -5.78 19.45
C PHE A 65 -8.46 -5.71 19.75
N GLU A 66 -8.15 -5.55 21.03
CA GLU A 66 -6.77 -5.57 21.51
C GLU A 66 -6.57 -6.84 22.33
N TYR A 67 -5.53 -7.60 21.98
CA TYR A 67 -5.05 -8.73 22.78
C TYR A 67 -3.55 -8.58 22.95
N PRO A 68 -3.04 -8.43 24.17
CA PRO A 68 -1.61 -8.18 24.41
C PRO A 68 -0.73 -9.21 23.68
N GLY A 69 0.19 -8.72 22.85
CA GLY A 69 1.12 -9.55 22.09
C GLY A 69 0.53 -10.32 20.90
N ARG A 70 -0.74 -10.10 20.51
CA ARG A 70 -1.33 -10.72 19.30
C ARG A 70 -2.11 -9.77 18.40
N TYR A 71 -2.89 -8.84 18.94
CA TYR A 71 -3.70 -7.91 18.15
C TYR A 71 -3.54 -6.49 18.68
N SER A 72 -3.10 -5.59 17.81
CA SER A 72 -3.10 -4.16 18.05
C SER A 72 -4.38 -3.54 17.50
N ARG A 73 -4.84 -2.49 18.17
CA ARG A 73 -5.84 -1.60 17.60
C ARG A 73 -5.21 -0.81 16.46
N TYR A 74 -5.80 -0.89 15.28
CA TYR A 74 -5.38 -0.06 14.14
C TYR A 74 -6.60 0.33 13.31
N ASP A 75 -6.51 1.51 12.74
CA ASP A 75 -7.50 2.08 11.82
C ASP A 75 -6.72 2.60 10.60
N ILE A 76 -6.98 2.02 9.43
CA ILE A 76 -6.37 2.40 8.16
C ILE A 76 -7.48 2.77 7.19
N GLY A 77 -7.39 3.94 6.56
CA GLY A 77 -8.39 4.38 5.60
C GLY A 77 -7.80 5.25 4.50
N LEU A 78 -8.32 5.08 3.29
CA LEU A 78 -8.04 5.94 2.15
C LEU A 78 -9.26 6.02 1.24
N VAL A 79 -9.39 7.14 0.54
CA VAL A 79 -10.42 7.37 -0.48
C VAL A 79 -9.79 8.04 -1.69
N ASN A 80 -10.38 7.83 -2.86
CA ASN A 80 -9.88 8.35 -4.15
C ASN A 80 -8.41 7.95 -4.41
N PRO A 81 -8.08 6.64 -4.38
CA PRO A 81 -6.74 6.19 -4.74
C PRO A 81 -6.41 6.66 -6.17
N PRO A 82 -5.18 7.12 -6.44
CA PRO A 82 -4.82 7.60 -7.76
C PRO A 82 -4.69 6.47 -8.79
N LEU A 83 -4.41 5.25 -8.35
CA LEU A 83 -4.17 4.08 -9.19
C LEU A 83 -5.00 2.89 -8.71
N ARG A 84 -5.50 2.09 -9.65
CA ARG A 84 -6.13 0.79 -9.38
C ARG A 84 -5.33 -0.31 -10.06
N ILE A 85 -4.99 -1.36 -9.32
CA ILE A 85 -4.38 -2.56 -9.87
C ILE A 85 -5.42 -3.68 -9.82
N THR A 86 -5.73 -4.29 -10.97
CA THR A 86 -6.64 -5.44 -11.05
C THR A 86 -5.94 -6.62 -11.69
N CYS A 87 -6.32 -7.84 -11.30
CA CYS A 87 -5.74 -9.07 -11.83
C CYS A 87 -6.84 -10.09 -12.11
N ALA A 88 -6.79 -10.73 -13.27
CA ALA A 88 -7.65 -11.84 -13.66
C ALA A 88 -6.83 -12.88 -14.41
N GLY A 89 -6.61 -14.04 -13.78
CA GLY A 89 -5.64 -15.02 -14.29
C GLY A 89 -4.24 -14.41 -14.39
N ALA A 90 -3.64 -14.44 -15.58
CA ALA A 90 -2.32 -13.86 -15.84
C ALA A 90 -2.37 -12.37 -16.26
N ARG A 91 -3.56 -11.81 -16.52
CA ARG A 91 -3.69 -10.41 -16.96
C ARG A 91 -3.75 -9.49 -15.74
N VAL A 92 -2.90 -8.47 -15.73
CA VAL A 92 -2.87 -7.41 -14.72
C VAL A 92 -3.11 -6.07 -15.42
N THR A 93 -3.98 -5.23 -14.86
CA THR A 93 -4.16 -3.85 -15.33
C THR A 93 -3.79 -2.88 -14.22
N LEU A 94 -3.09 -1.80 -14.60
CA LEU A 94 -2.87 -0.64 -13.74
C LEU A 94 -3.59 0.54 -14.39
N ASP A 95 -4.70 0.98 -13.79
CA ASP A 95 -5.54 2.06 -14.29
C ASP A 95 -5.33 3.33 -13.46
N ALA A 96 -4.97 4.43 -14.11
CA ALA A 96 -4.96 5.76 -13.50
C ALA A 96 -6.39 6.26 -13.32
N LEU A 97 -6.81 6.51 -12.08
CA LEU A 97 -8.18 6.93 -11.76
C LEU A 97 -8.37 8.45 -11.88
N ASP A 98 -7.29 9.23 -11.83
CA ASP A 98 -7.31 10.68 -12.01
C ASP A 98 -6.02 11.17 -12.71
N ALA A 99 -5.76 12.48 -12.71
CA ALA A 99 -4.53 13.03 -13.29
C ALA A 99 -3.27 12.65 -12.47
N ARG A 100 -3.40 12.54 -11.14
CA ARG A 100 -2.30 12.13 -10.25
C ARG A 100 -1.92 10.67 -10.50
N GLY A 101 -2.90 9.83 -10.78
CA GLY A 101 -2.74 8.45 -11.21
C GLY A 101 -1.91 8.29 -12.47
N ALA A 102 -2.10 9.17 -13.46
CA ALA A 102 -1.33 9.12 -14.70
C ALA A 102 0.14 9.45 -14.45
N VAL A 103 0.41 10.41 -13.56
CA VAL A 103 1.77 10.74 -13.11
C VAL A 103 2.38 9.56 -12.35
N LEU A 104 1.67 8.99 -11.38
CA LEU A 104 2.14 7.84 -10.60
C LEU A 104 2.39 6.62 -11.49
N LEU A 105 1.51 6.33 -12.45
CA LEU A 105 1.69 5.23 -13.40
C LEU A 105 3.00 5.38 -14.17
N ARG A 106 3.29 6.58 -14.68
CA ARG A 106 4.55 6.88 -15.39
C ARG A 106 5.79 6.65 -14.52
N MET A 107 5.71 6.97 -13.22
CA MET A 107 6.79 6.72 -12.25
C MET A 107 7.03 5.23 -12.02
N LEU A 108 6.01 4.38 -12.19
CA LEU A 108 6.08 2.93 -11.99
C LEU A 108 6.45 2.14 -13.26
N LEU A 109 6.35 2.76 -14.45
CA LEU A 109 6.68 2.10 -15.72
C LEU A 109 8.08 1.49 -15.79
N PRO A 110 9.15 2.11 -15.23
CA PRO A 110 10.47 1.49 -15.22
C PRO A 110 10.46 0.10 -14.54
N ALA A 111 9.84 -0.01 -13.36
CA ALA A 111 9.73 -1.28 -12.63
C ALA A 111 8.97 -2.36 -13.42
N LEU A 112 7.94 -1.97 -14.17
CA LEU A 112 7.20 -2.92 -15.01
C LEU A 112 8.01 -3.36 -16.24
N ARG A 113 8.72 -2.43 -16.89
CA ARG A 113 9.50 -2.74 -18.10
C ARG A 113 10.69 -3.65 -17.83
N GLU A 114 11.26 -3.58 -16.63
CA GLU A 114 12.41 -4.39 -16.23
C GLU A 114 12.01 -5.73 -15.60
N LEU A 115 10.70 -5.99 -15.39
CA LEU A 115 10.21 -7.15 -14.66
C LEU A 115 10.25 -8.44 -15.53
N PRO A 116 11.10 -9.44 -15.21
CA PRO A 116 11.22 -10.66 -16.02
C PRO A 116 9.96 -11.55 -16.00
N ALA A 117 9.15 -11.39 -14.95
CA ALA A 117 7.87 -12.09 -14.78
C ALA A 117 6.81 -11.65 -15.80
N LEU A 118 7.02 -10.55 -16.55
CA LEU A 118 6.11 -10.13 -17.60
C LEU A 118 6.47 -10.77 -18.94
N GLU A 119 5.45 -11.23 -19.64
CA GLU A 119 5.52 -11.69 -21.03
C GLU A 119 5.20 -10.55 -22.01
N ALA A 120 4.25 -9.70 -21.65
CA ALA A 120 3.84 -8.55 -22.45
C ALA A 120 3.48 -7.37 -21.55
N LEU A 121 3.70 -6.16 -22.07
CA LEU A 121 3.32 -4.90 -21.45
C LEU A 121 2.91 -3.90 -22.54
N ASP A 122 1.65 -3.49 -22.52
CA ASP A 122 1.11 -2.41 -23.34
C ASP A 122 0.79 -1.20 -22.46
N VAL A 123 1.10 0.01 -22.95
CA VAL A 123 1.06 1.23 -22.13
C VAL A 123 0.45 2.38 -22.90
N THR A 124 -0.54 3.01 -22.27
CA THR A 124 -1.12 4.29 -22.67
C THR A 124 -0.85 5.34 -21.58
N ASP A 125 -1.30 6.58 -21.80
CA ASP A 125 -1.17 7.64 -20.81
C ASP A 125 -1.88 7.37 -19.48
N ARG A 126 -2.92 6.52 -19.48
CA ARG A 126 -3.77 6.29 -18.30
C ARG A 126 -3.89 4.82 -17.89
N ARG A 127 -3.23 3.91 -18.60
CA ARG A 127 -3.37 2.48 -18.36
C ARG A 127 -2.12 1.72 -18.79
N ALA A 128 -1.69 0.77 -17.96
CA ALA A 128 -0.75 -0.27 -18.35
C ALA A 128 -1.46 -1.63 -18.28
N GLU A 129 -1.41 -2.39 -19.36
CA GLU A 129 -1.86 -3.77 -19.42
C GLU A 129 -0.64 -4.69 -19.47
N ALA A 130 -0.51 -5.54 -18.46
CA ALA A 130 0.55 -6.51 -18.35
C ALA A 130 0.00 -7.94 -18.44
N CYS A 131 0.77 -8.83 -19.06
CA CYS A 131 0.54 -10.26 -19.01
C CYS A 131 1.70 -10.92 -18.27
N LEU A 132 1.39 -11.64 -17.20
CA LEU A 132 2.35 -12.45 -16.46
C LEU A 132 2.73 -13.68 -17.30
N ARG A 133 4.00 -14.05 -17.24
CA ARG A 133 4.51 -15.29 -17.80
C ARG A 133 3.87 -16.48 -17.07
N ALA A 134 3.47 -17.50 -17.82
CA ALA A 134 2.94 -18.72 -17.23
C ALA A 134 4.01 -19.36 -16.31
N ALA A 135 3.64 -19.64 -15.06
CA ALA A 135 4.47 -20.43 -14.18
C ALA A 135 4.56 -21.86 -14.70
N LEU A 136 5.77 -22.42 -14.70
CA LEU A 136 5.93 -23.87 -14.88
C LEU A 136 5.28 -24.58 -13.69
N PRO A 137 4.66 -25.76 -13.90
CA PRO A 137 4.19 -26.58 -12.79
C PRO A 137 5.34 -26.86 -11.83
N PRO A 138 5.17 -26.65 -10.52
CA PRO A 138 6.23 -26.91 -9.56
C PRO A 138 6.53 -28.42 -9.53
N GLU A 139 7.81 -28.79 -9.43
CA GLU A 139 8.20 -30.20 -9.29
C GLU A 139 7.87 -30.72 -7.89
N ARG A 140 7.94 -29.82 -6.90
CA ARG A 140 7.62 -30.10 -5.49
C ARG A 140 6.66 -29.08 -4.92
N GLU A 141 5.87 -29.49 -3.94
CA GLU A 141 4.84 -28.62 -3.35
C GLU A 141 5.41 -27.32 -2.76
N GLU A 142 6.59 -27.41 -2.17
CA GLU A 142 7.28 -26.30 -1.53
C GLU A 142 7.75 -25.22 -2.54
N GLU A 143 7.73 -25.52 -3.83
CA GLU A 143 8.10 -24.61 -4.92
C GLU A 143 6.90 -23.82 -5.46
N ARG A 144 5.67 -24.24 -5.12
CA ARG A 144 4.43 -23.61 -5.60
C ARG A 144 4.35 -22.13 -5.19
N SER A 145 4.81 -21.77 -3.99
CA SER A 145 4.80 -20.39 -3.50
C SER A 145 5.88 -19.50 -4.13
N ARG A 146 6.91 -20.11 -4.74
CA ARG A 146 7.99 -19.42 -5.47
C ARG A 146 7.71 -19.30 -6.97
N SER A 147 6.63 -19.92 -7.44
CA SER A 147 6.20 -19.86 -8.82
C SER A 147 5.77 -18.43 -9.19
N SER A 148 6.00 -18.07 -10.46
CA SER A 148 5.70 -16.70 -10.90
C SER A 148 4.21 -16.39 -10.77
N SER A 149 3.90 -15.19 -10.28
CA SER A 149 2.52 -14.75 -10.03
C SER A 149 2.40 -13.23 -10.00
N VAL A 150 1.17 -12.72 -9.84
CA VAL A 150 0.90 -11.28 -9.66
C VAL A 150 1.71 -10.68 -8.51
N PHE A 151 2.09 -11.49 -7.53
CA PHE A 151 2.93 -11.03 -6.43
C PHE A 151 4.34 -10.63 -6.87
N ASP A 152 4.87 -11.15 -7.98
CA ASP A 152 6.16 -10.67 -8.51
C ASP A 152 6.06 -9.22 -8.97
N LEU A 153 4.96 -8.88 -9.65
CA LEU A 153 4.66 -7.51 -10.03
C LEU A 153 4.46 -6.62 -8.81
N LEU A 154 3.63 -7.04 -7.85
CA LEU A 154 3.39 -6.24 -6.64
C LEU A 154 4.69 -6.02 -5.84
N ARG A 155 5.53 -7.06 -5.69
CA ARG A 155 6.84 -6.93 -5.03
C ARG A 155 7.76 -6.00 -5.80
N ALA A 156 7.81 -6.06 -7.13
CA ALA A 156 8.62 -5.14 -7.93
C ALA A 156 8.19 -3.68 -7.75
N LEU A 157 6.87 -3.40 -7.72
CA LEU A 157 6.36 -2.06 -7.45
C LEU A 157 6.70 -1.58 -6.04
N VAL A 158 6.55 -2.44 -5.03
CA VAL A 158 6.92 -2.12 -3.64
C VAL A 158 8.41 -1.84 -3.53
N THR A 159 9.27 -2.69 -4.12
CA THR A 159 10.72 -2.48 -4.15
C THR A 159 11.07 -1.17 -4.84
N HIS A 160 10.44 -0.84 -5.96
CA HIS A 160 10.67 0.41 -6.68
C HIS A 160 10.30 1.66 -5.86
N LEU A 161 9.29 1.56 -5.01
CA LEU A 161 8.85 2.63 -4.12
C LEU A 161 9.47 2.56 -2.72
N HIS A 162 10.25 1.52 -2.41
CA HIS A 162 10.82 1.33 -1.08
C HIS A 162 11.89 2.37 -0.78
N HIS A 163 11.90 2.84 0.47
CA HIS A 163 13.02 3.57 1.05
C HIS A 163 13.59 2.78 2.24
N PRO A 164 14.92 2.72 2.45
CA PRO A 164 15.52 1.94 3.54
C PRO A 164 15.08 2.32 4.96
N GLY A 165 14.50 3.51 5.13
CA GLY A 165 13.92 3.98 6.39
C GLY A 165 12.44 3.61 6.60
N ASP A 166 11.83 2.89 5.66
CA ASP A 166 10.49 2.32 5.84
C ASP A 166 10.59 1.06 6.72
N SER A 167 9.84 1.04 7.84
CA SER A 167 9.75 -0.09 8.78
C SER A 167 8.76 -1.15 8.33
#